data_AF-A0AA90PU34-F1
#
_entry.id   AF-A0AA90PU34-F1
#
_cell.length_a   1.000
_cell.length_b   1.000
_cell.length_c   1.000
_cell.angle_alpha   90.00
_cell.angle_beta   90.00
_cell.angle_gamma   90.00
#
_symmetry.space_group_name_H-M   'P 1'
#
loop_
_entity.id
_entity.type
_entity.pdbx_description
1 polymer ?
#
loop_
_entity_poly.entity_id
_entity_poly.type
_entity_poly.pdbx_seq_one_letter_code
_entity_poly.pdbx_strand_id
1 'polypeptide(L)' 'MATQKCWSLKYVAGNPAVFSRVTTGFVRSWSVVDAGEVLESAARIAANGWRVWVEHAVTGERNFESDVEKSYKLAATTAA' A
#
# COMPACT_ATOMS: atom_id res chain seq x y z
N MET A 1 16.17 18.97 -5.27
CA MET A 1 15.61 18.78 -3.91
C MET A 1 15.58 17.29 -3.64
N ALA A 2 16.20 16.83 -2.55
CA ALA A 2 16.37 15.42 -2.25
C ALA A 2 15.01 14.72 -2.19
N THR A 3 14.77 13.76 -3.08
CA THR A 3 13.60 12.88 -3.08
C THR A 3 13.53 12.23 -1.70
N GLN A 4 12.68 12.76 -0.82
CA GLN A 4 12.58 12.28 0.54
C GLN A 4 12.01 10.87 0.50
N LYS A 5 12.94 9.94 0.68
CA LYS A 5 12.74 8.53 0.94
C LYS A 5 11.79 8.40 2.14
N CYS A 6 10.48 8.42 1.96
CA CYS A 6 9.52 8.48 3.06
C CYS A 6 8.29 7.64 2.74
N TRP A 7 8.47 6.55 2.00
CA TRP A 7 7.36 5.71 1.53
C TRP A 7 7.21 4.45 2.38
N SER A 8 6.00 4.20 2.86
CA SER A 8 5.61 2.99 3.58
C SER A 8 4.72 2.13 2.70
N LEU A 9 5.08 0.86 2.56
CA LEU A 9 4.26 -0.12 1.87
C LEU A 9 3.27 -0.77 2.84
N LYS A 10 1.98 -0.62 2.58
CA LYS A 10 0.90 -1.26 3.34
C LYS A 10 0.16 -2.24 2.43
N TYR A 11 -0.11 -3.43 2.91
CA TYR A 11 -0.88 -4.42 2.18
C TYR A 11 -1.74 -5.25 3.10
N VAL A 12 -2.79 -5.85 2.55
CA VAL A 12 -3.64 -6.82 3.23
C VAL A 12 -3.47 -8.14 2.50
N ALA A 13 -2.80 -9.09 3.14
CA ALA A 13 -2.63 -10.43 2.59
C ALA A 13 -3.95 -11.21 2.68
N GLY A 14 -4.40 -11.76 1.55
CA GLY A 14 -5.60 -12.60 1.46
C GLY A 14 -6.83 -11.90 0.88
N ASN A 15 -8.01 -12.48 1.13
CA ASN A 15 -9.28 -11.98 0.59
C ASN A 15 -9.67 -10.63 1.25
N PRO A 16 -9.74 -9.53 0.49
CA PRO A 16 -10.02 -8.20 1.01
C PRO A 16 -11.39 -8.01 1.67
N ALA A 17 -12.35 -8.90 1.36
CA ALA A 17 -13.69 -8.87 1.95
C ALA A 17 -13.76 -9.53 3.33
N VAL A 18 -12.76 -10.36 3.67
CA VAL A 18 -12.73 -11.17 4.89
C VAL A 18 -11.58 -10.75 5.82
N PHE A 19 -10.44 -10.40 5.23
CA PHE A 19 -9.25 -9.99 5.96
C PHE A 19 -9.16 -8.46 5.99
N SER A 20 -9.21 -7.91 7.20
CA SER A 20 -9.05 -6.48 7.48
C SER A 20 -7.67 -6.15 8.07
N ARG A 21 -6.82 -7.16 8.28
CA ARG A 21 -5.51 -6.98 8.89
C ARG A 21 -4.56 -6.35 7.87
N VAL A 22 -4.29 -5.07 8.07
CA VAL A 22 -3.26 -4.34 7.34
C VAL A 22 -1.89 -4.78 7.86
N THR A 23 -1.12 -5.42 7.00
CA THR A 23 0.28 -5.71 7.22
C THR A 23 1.10 -4.58 6.59
N THR A 24 1.87 -3.90 7.42
CA THR A 24 2.89 -2.98 6.93
C THR A 24 4.10 -3.81 6.57
N GLY A 25 4.52 -3.76 5.31
CA GLY A 25 5.69 -4.48 4.84
C GLY A 25 6.93 -3.94 5.54
N PHE A 26 7.56 -4.78 6.37
CA PHE A 26 8.85 -4.49 6.99
C PHE A 26 9.92 -4.68 5.93
N VAL A 27 10.07 -3.70 5.03
CA VAL A 27 11.32 -3.54 4.28
C VAL A 27 12.39 -3.36 5.35
N ARG A 28 13.35 -4.30 5.42
CA ARG A 28 14.28 -4.42 6.54
C ARG A 28 14.83 -3.04 6.89
N SER A 29 14.56 -2.65 8.14
CA SER A 29 15.12 -1.49 8.82
C SER A 29 14.50 -0.16 8.43
N TRP A 30 13.46 0.27 9.17
CA TRP A 30 13.19 1.64 9.64
C TRP A 30 13.36 2.85 8.68
N SER A 31 13.55 2.63 7.38
CA SER A 31 14.12 3.64 6.52
C SER A 31 13.38 3.59 5.19
N VAL A 32 12.52 4.59 4.97
CA VAL A 32 12.95 5.61 4.03
C VAL A 32 13.46 4.94 2.74
N VAL A 33 12.55 4.28 2.02
CA VAL A 33 12.84 3.54 0.77
C VAL A 33 12.58 4.44 -0.44
N ASP A 34 13.36 4.22 -1.50
CA ASP A 34 13.15 4.90 -2.78
C ASP A 34 11.77 4.54 -3.35
N ALA A 35 11.08 5.52 -3.93
CA ALA A 35 9.73 5.34 -4.44
C ALA A 35 9.66 4.18 -5.45
N GLY A 36 10.70 4.00 -6.27
CA GLY A 36 10.77 2.92 -7.25
C GLY A 36 10.73 1.52 -6.64
N GLU A 37 11.49 1.28 -5.56
CA GLU A 37 11.59 -0.05 -4.95
C GLU A 37 10.30 -0.45 -4.21
N VAL A 38 9.68 0.53 -3.53
CA VAL A 38 8.38 0.35 -2.88
C VAL A 38 7.27 0.13 -3.91
N LEU A 39 7.30 0.83 -5.05
CA LEU A 39 6.34 0.63 -6.13
C LEU A 39 6.50 -0.75 -6.79
N GLU A 40 7.73 -1.21 -7.01
CA GLU A 40 7.98 -2.55 -7.56
C GLU A 40 7.47 -3.64 -6.62
N SER A 41 7.72 -3.48 -5.31
CA SER A 41 7.19 -4.37 -4.28
C SER A 41 5.66 -4.31 -4.22
N ALA A 42 5.06 -3.12 -4.34
CA ALA A 42 3.61 -2.96 -4.40
C ALA A 42 3.02 -3.66 -5.61
N ALA A 43 3.63 -3.55 -6.80
CA ALA A 43 3.17 -4.22 -8.00
C ALA A 43 3.23 -5.75 -7.87
N ARG A 44 4.30 -6.29 -7.29
CA ARG A 44 4.42 -7.73 -7.00
C ARG A 44 3.35 -8.23 -6.04
N ILE A 45 3.02 -7.45 -5.00
CA ILE A 45 1.96 -7.81 -4.05
C ILE A 45 0.58 -7.69 -4.71
N ALA A 46 0.35 -6.65 -5.51
CA ALA A 46 -0.89 -6.45 -6.24
C ALA A 46 -1.18 -7.61 -7.21
N ALA A 47 -0.14 -8.19 -7.82
CA ALA A 47 -0.26 -9.36 -8.68
C ALA A 47 -0.81 -10.61 -7.97
N ASN A 48 -0.71 -10.70 -6.63
CA ASN A 48 -1.32 -11.77 -5.84
C ASN A 48 -2.84 -11.55 -5.61
N GLY A 49 -3.42 -10.48 -6.16
CA GLY A 49 -4.82 -10.11 -5.92
C GLY A 49 -5.06 -9.51 -4.54
N TRP A 50 -4.00 -9.04 -3.87
CA TRP A 50 -4.07 -8.46 -2.54
C TRP A 50 -4.27 -6.95 -2.59
N ARG A 51 -4.91 -6.39 -1.55
CA ARG A 51 -4.96 -4.94 -1.40
C ARG A 51 -3.59 -4.44 -1.01
N VAL A 52 -3.09 -3.46 -1.73
CA VAL A 52 -1.79 -2.86 -1.46
C VAL A 52 -1.84 -1.40 -1.82
N TRP A 53 -1.26 -0.58 -0.96
CA TRP A 53 -1.10 0.84 -1.19
C TRP A 53 0.22 1.32 -0.59
N VAL A 54 0.72 2.40 -1.16
CA VAL A 54 1.93 3.07 -0.73
C VAL A 54 1.53 4.40 -0.15
N GLU A 55 1.93 4.63 1.10
CA GLU A 55 1.61 5.82 1.87
C GLU A 55 2.88 6.55 2.30
N HIS A 56 2.88 7.87 2.20
CA HIS A 56 3.97 8.69 2.68
C HIS A 56 3.95 8.71 4.21
N ALA A 57 5.04 8.30 4.85
CA ALA A 57 5.13 8.11 6.30
C ALA A 57 4.93 9.42 7.09
N VAL A 58 5.21 10.57 6.48
CA VAL A 58 5.14 11.89 7.13
C VAL A 58 3.82 12.60 6.86
N THR A 59 3.37 12.62 5.61
CA THR A 59 2.17 13.36 5.21
C THR A 59 0.91 12.51 5.18
N GLY A 60 1.06 11.17 5.23
CA GLY A 60 -0.06 10.24 5.08
C GLY A 60 -0.61 10.15 3.66
N GLU A 61 0.04 10.79 2.69
CA GLU A 61 -0.42 10.81 1.30
C GLU A 61 -0.22 9.46 0.62
N ARG A 62 -1.25 8.98 -0.10
CA ARG A 62 -1.15 7.73 -0.86
C ARG A 62 -0.74 8.03 -2.29
N ASN A 63 0.42 7.51 -2.69
CA ASN A 63 0.95 7.70 -4.04
C ASN A 63 0.63 6.53 -4.98
N PHE A 64 0.33 5.36 -4.42
CA PHE A 64 -0.07 4.19 -5.20
C PHE A 64 -1.12 3.39 -4.45
N GLU A 65 -2.10 2.88 -5.17
CA GLU A 65 -3.16 2.02 -4.67
C GLU A 65 -3.48 0.96 -5.74
N SER A 66 -3.56 -0.31 -5.35
CA SER A 66 -3.97 -1.37 -6.27
C SER A 66 -5.44 -1.24 -6.65
N ASP A 67 -5.82 -1.79 -7.81
CA ASP A 67 -7.23 -1.82 -8.25
C ASP A 67 -8.14 -2.48 -7.21
N VAL A 68 -7.65 -3.50 -6.50
CA VAL A 68 -8.39 -4.15 -5.41
C VAL A 68 -8.66 -3.17 -4.25
N GLU A 69 -7.70 -2.31 -3.90
CA GLU A 69 -7.90 -1.26 -2.90
C GLU A 69 -8.88 -0.19 -3.40
N LYS A 70 -8.79 0.21 -4.66
CA LYS A 70 -9.73 1.17 -5.28
C LYS A 70 -11.15 0.62 -5.29
N SER A 71 -11.33 -0.63 -5.69
CA SER A 71 -12.63 -1.32 -5.66
C SER A 71 -13.16 -1.48 -4.24
N TYR A 72 -12.30 -1.80 -3.27
CA TYR A 72 -12.70 -1.86 -1.87
C TYR A 72 -13.16 -0.51 -1.34
N LYS A 73 -12.41 0.58 -1.62
CA LYS A 73 -12.81 1.94 -1.24
C LYS A 73 -14.15 2.33 -1.84
N LEU A 74 -14.34 2.05 -3.13
CA LEU A 74 -15.60 2.32 -3.81
C LEU A 74 -16.76 1.56 -3.14
N ALA A 75 -16.59 0.26 -2.89
CA ALA A 75 -17.59 -0.57 -2.23
C ALA A 75 -17.87 -0.10 -0.79
N ALA A 76 -16.84 0.30 -0.04
CA ALA A 76 -16.98 0.81 1.32
C ALA A 76 -17.70 2.17 1.38
N THR A 77 -17.46 3.06 0.40
CA THR A 77 -18.16 4.35 0.30
C THR A 77 -19.61 4.18 -0.12
N THR A 78 -19.94 3.21 -0.97
CA THR A 78 -21.34 2.94 -1.37
C THR A 78 -22.16 2.23 -0.29
N ALA A 79 -21.51 1.63 0.71
CA ALA A 79 -22.17 0.94 1.82
C ALA A 79 -22.46 1.84 3.05
N ALA A 80 -22.20 3.15 2.97
CA ALA A 80 -22.48 4.13 4.02
C ALA A 80 -23.70 5.00 3.65
#